data_AF-A0A933TJC8-F1
#
_entry.id   AF-A0A933TJC8-F1
#
_cell.length_a   1.000
_cell.length_b   1.000
_cell.length_c   1.000
_cell.angle_alpha   90.00
_cell.angle_beta   90.00
_cell.angle_gamma   90.00
#
_symmetry.space_group_name_H-M   'P 1'
#
loop_
_entity.id
_entity.type
_entity.pdbx_description
1 polymer ?
#
loop_
_entity_poly.entity_id
_entity_poly.type
_entity_poly.pdbx_seq_one_letter_code
_entity_poly.pdbx_strand_id
1 'polypeptide(L)'
;MGILWRGDRDAASQAILHRRLRPIFDALTAVNIHPEAVVYSDEAASDVRDQLLRLDGVLVWVDPITDGHDRARLDAMLRDVALRGTWVSAHPDVVLKMGTKEAVFRTRQLSWGTDSDLYDSFDVFKERFPRCLAWRGPRVLKQNRGNESVQTPYGPSDGPA
;
A
#
# COMPACT_ATOMS: atom_id res chain seq x y z
N MET A 1 -2.95 -0.58 -22.21
CA MET A 1 -3.03 -0.62 -20.73
C MET A 1 -1.72 -0.09 -20.15
N GLY A 2 -1.75 0.80 -19.16
CA GLY A 2 -0.53 1.33 -18.53
C GLY A 2 -0.07 0.46 -17.36
N ILE A 3 1.24 0.29 -17.18
CA ILE A 3 1.84 -0.24 -15.95
C ILE A 3 2.56 0.94 -15.29
N LEU A 4 2.07 1.37 -14.14
CA LEU A 4 2.49 2.60 -13.48
C LEU A 4 3.39 2.34 -12.28
N TRP A 5 4.55 2.97 -12.22
CA TRP A 5 5.46 2.93 -11.05
C TRP A 5 6.14 4.27 -10.81
N ARG A 6 6.77 4.45 -9.64
CA ARG A 6 7.39 5.71 -9.24
C ARG A 6 8.76 5.91 -9.91
N GLY A 7 8.95 7.09 -10.51
CA GLY A 7 10.07 7.50 -11.36
C GLY A 7 11.21 8.21 -10.66
N ASP A 8 11.01 8.62 -9.40
CA ASP A 8 11.96 9.41 -8.61
C ASP A 8 13.18 8.63 -8.11
N ARG A 9 13.21 7.31 -8.35
CA ARG A 9 14.41 6.49 -8.14
C ARG A 9 15.41 6.73 -9.28
N ASP A 10 16.70 6.62 -8.99
CA ASP A 10 17.78 6.75 -9.98
C ASP A 10 17.57 5.83 -11.20
N ALA A 11 18.25 6.14 -12.31
CA ALA A 11 18.09 5.41 -13.57
C ALA A 11 18.37 3.89 -13.46
N ALA A 12 19.27 3.47 -12.57
CA ALA A 12 19.55 2.05 -12.35
C ALA A 12 18.39 1.37 -11.62
N SER A 13 17.83 2.02 -10.59
CA SER A 13 16.64 1.57 -9.88
C SER A 13 15.43 1.43 -10.82
N GLN A 14 15.24 2.37 -11.75
CA GLN A 14 14.20 2.28 -12.79
C GLN A 14 14.39 1.07 -13.70
N ALA A 15 15.63 0.84 -14.17
CA ALA A 15 15.95 -0.29 -15.02
C ALA A 15 15.72 -1.64 -14.32
N ILE A 16 16.08 -1.73 -13.03
CA ILE A 16 15.83 -2.93 -12.20
C ILE A 16 14.33 -3.19 -12.08
N LEU A 17 13.54 -2.16 -11.76
CA LEU A 17 12.10 -2.31 -11.62
C LEU A 17 11.43 -2.69 -12.93
N HIS A 18 11.81 -2.04 -14.04
CA HIS A 18 11.33 -2.40 -15.37
C HIS A 18 11.65 -3.86 -15.71
N ARG A 19 12.88 -4.33 -15.42
CA ARG A 19 13.26 -5.74 -15.60
C ARG A 19 12.42 -6.68 -14.74
N ARG A 20 12.13 -6.29 -13.49
CA ARG A 20 11.28 -7.07 -12.58
C ARG A 20 9.83 -7.17 -13.06
N LEU A 21 9.31 -6.12 -13.70
CA LEU A 21 7.96 -6.08 -14.23
C LEU A 21 7.84 -6.71 -15.62
N ARG A 22 8.96 -7.00 -16.31
CA ARG A 22 8.97 -7.60 -17.65
C ARG A 22 8.03 -8.81 -17.83
N PRO A 23 7.95 -9.78 -16.89
CA PRO A 23 7.01 -10.90 -17.03
C PRO A 23 5.54 -10.46 -17.11
N ILE A 24 5.17 -9.33 -16.50
CA ILE A 24 3.81 -8.77 -16.56
C ILE A 24 3.55 -8.19 -17.96
N PHE A 25 4.53 -7.48 -18.53
CA PHE A 25 4.43 -6.99 -19.92
C PHE A 25 4.25 -8.15 -20.90
N ASP A 26 5.05 -9.20 -20.74
CA ASP A 26 4.99 -10.39 -21.60
C ASP A 26 3.63 -11.11 -21.45
N ALA A 27 3.12 -11.26 -20.22
CA ALA A 27 1.82 -11.89 -19.95
C ALA A 27 0.64 -11.11 -20.53
N LEU A 28 0.65 -9.77 -20.43
CA LEU A 28 -0.39 -8.92 -21.03
C LEU A 28 -0.35 -9.00 -22.57
N THR A 29 0.85 -8.97 -23.14
CA THR A 29 1.03 -9.10 -24.60
C THR A 29 0.53 -10.45 -25.10
N ALA A 30 0.77 -11.53 -24.37
CA ALA A 30 0.29 -12.87 -24.71
C ALA A 30 -1.25 -12.99 -24.77
N VAL A 31 -1.99 -12.09 -24.11
CA VAL A 31 -3.46 -12.01 -24.19
C VAL A 31 -3.95 -10.85 -25.07
N ASN A 32 -3.10 -10.35 -25.97
CA ASN A 32 -3.37 -9.23 -26.89
C ASN A 32 -3.70 -7.90 -26.20
N ILE A 33 -3.22 -7.70 -24.98
CA ILE A 33 -3.20 -6.38 -24.34
C ILE A 33 -1.86 -5.73 -24.68
N HIS A 34 -1.87 -4.46 -25.10
CA HIS A 34 -0.65 -3.69 -25.35
C HIS A 34 -0.25 -2.92 -24.08
N PRO A 35 0.72 -3.40 -23.29
CA PRO A 35 1.18 -2.71 -22.09
C PRO A 35 2.14 -1.55 -22.43
N GLU A 36 1.96 -0.43 -21.75
CA GLU A 36 2.85 0.73 -21.82
C GLU A 36 3.46 1.02 -20.45
N ALA A 37 4.73 1.40 -20.43
CA ALA A 37 5.41 1.90 -19.24
C ALA A 37 4.89 3.29 -18.87
N VAL A 38 4.51 3.48 -17.61
CA VAL A 38 4.08 4.78 -17.09
C VAL A 38 4.91 5.11 -15.85
N VAL A 39 5.74 6.14 -15.95
CA VAL A 39 6.66 6.53 -14.89
C VAL A 39 6.13 7.77 -14.19
N TYR A 40 5.76 7.65 -12.92
CA TYR A 40 5.15 8.71 -12.12
C TYR A 40 6.18 9.46 -11.28
N SER A 41 6.19 10.79 -11.39
CA SER A 41 6.69 11.68 -10.34
C SER A 41 5.61 12.70 -10.00
N ASP A 42 5.74 13.37 -8.86
CA ASP A 42 4.78 14.41 -8.50
C ASP A 42 4.82 15.55 -9.53
N GLU A 43 5.99 15.92 -10.03
CA GLU A 43 6.18 16.95 -11.06
C GLU A 43 5.47 16.58 -12.37
N ALA A 44 5.56 15.32 -12.79
CA ALA A 44 4.97 14.82 -14.03
C ALA A 44 3.50 14.37 -13.90
N ALA A 45 2.85 14.61 -12.75
CA ALA A 45 1.51 14.07 -12.48
C ALA A 45 0.45 14.48 -13.52
N SER A 46 0.54 15.67 -14.11
CA SER A 46 -0.38 16.12 -15.16
C SER A 46 -0.17 15.35 -16.46
N ASP A 47 1.08 15.19 -16.90
CA ASP A 47 1.40 14.48 -18.14
C ASP A 47 1.06 12.99 -18.02
N VAL A 48 1.33 12.40 -16.86
CA VAL A 48 0.95 11.03 -16.54
C VAL A 48 -0.57 10.88 -16.58
N ARG A 49 -1.32 11.81 -15.98
CA ARG A 49 -2.79 11.79 -16.03
C ARG A 49 -3.28 11.77 -17.48
N ASP A 50 -2.77 12.67 -18.32
CA ASP A 50 -3.18 12.77 -19.72
C ASP A 50 -2.78 11.51 -20.51
N GLN A 51 -1.67 10.86 -20.17
CA GLN A 51 -1.32 9.54 -20.70
C GLN A 51 -2.34 8.47 -20.28
N LEU A 52 -2.69 8.40 -18.99
CA LEU A 52 -3.61 7.39 -18.47
C LEU A 52 -5.02 7.51 -19.06
N LEU A 53 -5.50 8.73 -19.31
CA LEU A 53 -6.82 8.97 -19.92
C LEU A 53 -6.93 8.47 -21.37
N ARG A 54 -5.81 8.19 -22.04
CA ARG A 54 -5.80 7.58 -23.38
C ARG A 54 -5.82 6.05 -23.35
N LEU A 55 -5.73 5.45 -22.16
CA LEU A 55 -5.63 4.02 -21.95
C LEU A 55 -6.94 3.46 -21.40
N ASP A 56 -7.24 2.20 -21.72
CA ASP A 56 -8.42 1.50 -21.18
C ASP A 56 -8.28 1.18 -19.68
N GLY A 57 -7.05 1.10 -19.18
CA GLY A 57 -6.78 0.81 -17.78
C GLY A 57 -5.32 0.95 -17.37
N VAL A 58 -5.10 0.94 -16.06
CA VAL A 58 -3.80 1.07 -15.41
C VAL A 58 -3.59 0.02 -14.29
N LEU A 59 -2.47 -0.68 -14.40
CA LEU A 59 -1.91 -1.52 -13.35
C LEU A 59 -0.99 -0.67 -12.47
N VAL A 60 -1.39 -0.40 -11.23
CA VAL A 60 -0.67 0.50 -10.32
C VAL A 60 0.32 -0.29 -9.47
N TRP A 61 1.61 -0.04 -9.68
CA TRP A 61 2.75 -0.61 -8.97
C TRP A 61 3.57 0.50 -8.29
N VAL A 62 2.94 1.21 -7.35
CA VAL A 62 3.59 2.27 -6.56
C VAL A 62 3.49 1.95 -5.09
N ASP A 63 4.65 1.90 -4.44
CA ASP A 63 4.74 1.69 -3.00
C ASP A 63 4.08 2.85 -2.23
N PRO A 64 3.28 2.55 -1.20
CA PRO A 64 2.45 3.57 -0.57
C PRO A 64 3.17 4.56 0.34
N ILE A 65 4.38 4.23 0.79
CA ILE A 65 5.17 5.02 1.73
C ILE A 65 6.64 4.78 1.37
N THR A 66 7.29 5.75 0.75
CA THR A 66 8.75 5.74 0.54
C THR A 66 9.28 7.14 0.86
N ASP A 67 10.30 7.22 1.71
CA ASP A 67 11.14 8.41 1.93
C ASP A 67 10.40 9.73 2.27
N GLY A 68 9.32 9.65 3.06
CA GLY A 68 8.61 10.84 3.54
C GLY A 68 7.65 11.49 2.53
N HIS A 69 7.55 10.94 1.31
CA HIS A 69 6.55 11.36 0.34
C HIS A 69 5.21 10.66 0.60
N ASP A 70 4.13 11.44 0.71
CA ASP A 70 2.78 10.89 0.76
C ASP A 70 2.27 10.52 -0.63
N ARG A 71 1.16 9.77 -0.65
CA ARG A 71 0.48 9.37 -1.89
C ARG A 71 -0.69 10.28 -2.26
N ALA A 72 -0.85 11.43 -1.61
CA ALA A 72 -2.05 12.25 -1.76
C ALA A 72 -2.22 12.71 -3.21
N ARG A 73 -1.14 13.16 -3.86
CA ARG A 73 -1.16 13.62 -5.25
C ARG A 73 -1.42 12.49 -6.24
N LEU A 74 -0.74 11.36 -6.07
CA LEU A 74 -0.96 10.16 -6.88
C LEU A 74 -2.41 9.67 -6.75
N ASP A 75 -2.92 9.58 -5.52
CA ASP A 75 -4.26 9.09 -5.23
C ASP A 75 -5.34 10.04 -5.76
N ALA A 76 -5.12 11.35 -5.70
CA ALA A 76 -6.03 12.32 -6.31
C ALA A 76 -6.08 12.16 -7.84
N MET A 77 -4.93 12.02 -8.48
CA MET A 77 -4.84 11.80 -9.94
C MET A 77 -5.50 10.47 -10.34
N LEU A 78 -5.20 9.38 -9.64
CA LEU A 78 -5.78 8.07 -9.94
C LEU A 78 -7.31 8.05 -9.73
N ARG A 79 -7.84 8.79 -8.75
CA ARG A 79 -9.29 8.97 -8.60
C ARG A 79 -9.90 9.71 -9.78
N ASP A 80 -9.30 10.81 -10.24
CA ASP A 80 -9.80 11.54 -11.40
C ASP A 80 -9.77 10.66 -12.66
N VAL A 81 -8.68 9.93 -12.90
CA VAL A 81 -8.55 8.96 -14.00
C VAL A 81 -9.66 7.90 -13.94
N ALA A 82 -9.92 7.33 -12.76
CA ALA A 82 -11.00 6.37 -12.57
C ALA A 82 -12.38 6.97 -12.84
N LEU A 83 -12.65 8.19 -12.34
CA LEU A 83 -13.90 8.91 -12.55
C LEU A 83 -14.15 9.23 -14.02
N ARG A 84 -13.11 9.32 -14.84
CA ARG A 84 -13.18 9.58 -16.28
C ARG A 84 -13.31 8.31 -17.13
N GLY A 85 -13.32 7.13 -16.50
CA GLY A 85 -13.65 5.85 -17.15
C GLY A 85 -12.48 4.90 -17.38
N THR A 86 -11.23 5.32 -17.16
CA THR A 86 -10.07 4.42 -17.21
C THR A 86 -10.09 3.49 -16.01
N TRP A 87 -9.97 2.17 -16.22
CA TRP A 87 -9.95 1.21 -15.12
C TRP A 87 -8.66 1.33 -14.28
N VAL A 88 -8.78 1.39 -12.95
CA VAL A 88 -7.63 1.47 -12.03
C VAL A 88 -7.60 0.23 -11.12
N SER A 89 -6.63 -0.65 -11.34
CA SER A 89 -6.44 -1.91 -10.59
C SER A 89 -6.44 -1.74 -9.06
N ALA A 90 -5.53 -0.94 -8.51
CA ALA A 90 -5.44 -0.64 -7.09
C ALA A 90 -6.10 0.73 -6.81
N HIS A 91 -7.41 0.83 -7.06
CA HIS A 91 -8.15 2.07 -6.87
C HIS A 91 -7.90 2.65 -5.47
N PRO A 92 -7.58 3.97 -5.33
CA PRO A 92 -7.23 4.57 -4.05
C PRO A 92 -8.22 4.27 -2.92
N ASP A 93 -9.52 4.31 -3.21
CA ASP A 93 -10.56 4.08 -2.20
C ASP A 93 -10.70 2.63 -1.72
N VAL A 94 -10.09 1.68 -2.43
CA VAL A 94 -10.00 0.28 -2.03
C VAL A 94 -8.66 0.03 -1.33
N VAL A 95 -7.55 0.39 -1.96
CA VAL A 95 -6.20 0.07 -1.46
C VAL A 95 -5.92 0.75 -0.12
N LEU A 96 -6.44 1.97 0.11
CA LEU A 96 -6.31 2.66 1.41
C LEU A 96 -7.03 1.94 2.55
N LYS A 97 -8.09 1.19 2.25
CA LYS A 97 -8.84 0.37 3.21
C LYS A 97 -8.19 -0.99 3.41
N MET A 98 -7.64 -1.57 2.34
CA MET A 98 -6.99 -2.89 2.36
C MET A 98 -5.58 -2.86 2.95
N GLY A 99 -4.86 -1.73 2.83
CA GLY A 99 -3.49 -1.56 3.34
C GLY A 99 -3.39 -1.34 4.85
N THR A 100 -4.39 -1.74 5.63
CA THR A 100 -4.42 -1.57 7.09
C THR A 100 -4.59 -2.93 7.78
N LYS A 101 -4.00 -3.09 8.97
CA LYS A 101 -4.22 -4.29 9.79
C LYS A 101 -5.62 -4.34 10.37
N GLU A 102 -6.30 -3.21 10.43
CA GLU A 102 -7.74 -3.15 10.71
C GLU A 102 -8.57 -3.95 9.71
N ALA A 103 -8.14 -4.10 8.45
CA ALA A 103 -8.82 -4.98 7.49
C ALA A 103 -8.89 -6.43 8.01
N VAL A 104 -7.84 -6.93 8.68
CA VAL A 104 -7.81 -8.26 9.32
C VAL A 104 -8.81 -8.33 10.46
N PHE A 105 -8.88 -7.30 11.31
CA PHE A 105 -9.86 -7.24 12.39
C PHE A 105 -11.30 -7.22 11.87
N ARG A 106 -11.58 -6.41 10.83
CA ARG A 106 -12.92 -6.28 10.24
C ARG A 106 -13.38 -7.56 9.54
N THR A 107 -12.44 -8.36 9.05
CA THR A 107 -12.71 -9.63 8.36
C THR A 107 -12.56 -10.87 9.25
N ARG A 108 -12.30 -10.70 10.56
CA ARG A 108 -12.02 -11.82 11.50
C ARG A 108 -13.11 -12.89 11.61
N GLN A 109 -14.34 -12.58 11.20
CA GLN A 109 -15.46 -13.52 11.23
C GLN A 109 -15.50 -14.46 10.01
N LEU A 110 -14.67 -14.21 8.99
CA LEU A 110 -14.57 -15.07 7.82
C LEU A 110 -13.83 -16.38 8.17
N SER A 111 -13.98 -17.40 7.33
CA SER A 111 -13.43 -18.75 7.59
C SER A 111 -11.90 -18.80 7.72
N TRP A 112 -11.19 -17.79 7.22
CA TRP A 112 -9.74 -17.62 7.31
C TRP A 112 -9.33 -16.53 8.32
N GLY A 113 -10.29 -15.99 9.08
CA GLY A 113 -10.05 -14.99 10.10
C GLY A 113 -9.25 -15.54 11.28
N THR A 114 -8.66 -14.64 12.06
CA THR A 114 -7.89 -14.96 13.26
C THR A 114 -8.43 -14.21 14.47
N ASP A 115 -8.20 -14.73 15.69
CA ASP A 115 -8.55 -14.04 16.94
C ASP A 115 -7.77 -12.70 17.03
N SER A 116 -8.45 -11.64 16.61
CA SER A 116 -7.88 -10.30 16.47
C SER A 116 -8.73 -9.31 17.24
N ASP A 117 -8.06 -8.41 17.97
CA ASP A 117 -8.67 -7.27 18.66
C ASP A 117 -8.18 -5.96 18.05
N LEU A 118 -9.06 -4.96 18.01
CA LEU A 118 -8.74 -3.59 17.65
C LEU A 118 -8.80 -2.70 18.90
N TYR A 119 -7.78 -1.86 19.02
CA TYR A 119 -7.69 -0.78 20.00
C TYR A 119 -7.66 0.53 19.23
N ASP A 120 -8.76 1.27 19.30
CA ASP A 120 -9.00 2.52 18.59
C ASP A 120 -8.34 3.73 19.26
N SER A 121 -8.05 3.64 20.56
CA SER A 121 -7.33 4.66 21.32
C SER A 121 -6.32 4.04 22.30
N PHE A 122 -5.40 4.87 22.76
CA PHE A 122 -4.42 4.47 23.77
C PHE A 122 -5.06 4.16 25.12
N ASP A 123 -6.14 4.86 25.49
CA ASP A 123 -6.84 4.61 26.74
C ASP A 123 -7.55 3.26 26.72
N VAL A 124 -8.23 2.94 25.61
CA VAL A 124 -8.86 1.62 25.38
C VAL A 124 -7.80 0.52 25.36
N PHE A 125 -6.63 0.77 24.76
CA PHE A 125 -5.50 -0.16 24.81
C PHE A 125 -5.03 -0.41 26.24
N LYS A 126 -4.76 0.64 27.02
CA LYS A 126 -4.32 0.55 28.41
C LYS A 126 -5.29 -0.24 29.29
N GLU A 127 -6.59 -0.04 29.09
CA GLU A 127 -7.62 -0.71 29.88
C GLU A 127 -7.77 -2.20 29.50
N ARG A 128 -7.84 -2.51 28.20
CA ARG A 128 -8.23 -3.84 27.72
C ARG A 128 -7.05 -4.78 27.49
N PHE A 129 -5.90 -4.27 27.06
CA PHE A 129 -4.78 -5.14 26.66
C PHE A 129 -4.19 -5.97 27.82
N PRO A 130 -3.96 -5.42 29.03
CA PRO A 130 -3.47 -6.23 30.16
C PRO A 130 -4.44 -7.36 30.54
N ARG A 131 -5.75 -7.10 30.49
CA ARG A 131 -6.78 -8.13 30.68
C ARG A 131 -6.70 -9.18 29.58
N CYS A 132 -6.59 -8.77 28.32
CA CYS A 132 -6.45 -9.71 27.19
C CYS A 132 -5.26 -10.65 27.39
N LEU A 133 -4.10 -10.13 27.81
CA LEU A 133 -2.92 -10.95 28.12
C LEU A 133 -3.16 -11.93 29.28
N ALA A 134 -3.77 -11.47 30.37
CA ALA A 134 -4.05 -12.30 31.53
C ALA A 134 -5.02 -13.45 31.22
N TRP A 135 -6.05 -13.19 30.43
CA TRP A 135 -7.10 -14.17 30.12
C TRP A 135 -6.77 -15.07 28.94
N ARG A 136 -6.07 -14.55 27.92
CA ARG A 136 -5.87 -15.25 26.65
C ARG A 136 -4.41 -15.61 26.35
N GLY A 137 -3.47 -15.21 27.20
CA GLY A 137 -2.05 -15.53 27.07
C GLY A 137 -1.30 -14.66 26.05
N PRO A 138 -0.14 -15.11 25.55
CA PRO A 138 0.71 -14.35 24.64
C PRO A 138 -0.02 -13.83 23.39
N ARG A 139 0.33 -12.61 22.95
CA ARG A 139 -0.27 -11.93 21.79
C ARG A 139 0.77 -11.15 20.99
N VAL A 140 0.49 -10.96 19.70
CA VAL A 140 1.28 -10.11 18.81
C VAL A 140 0.61 -8.74 18.70
N LEU A 141 1.31 -7.68 19.11
CA LEU A 141 0.86 -6.30 18.94
C LEU A 141 1.43 -5.73 17.64
N LYS A 142 0.59 -5.09 16.83
CA LYS A 142 1.00 -4.45 15.58
C LYS A 142 0.31 -3.10 15.40
N GLN A 143 1.03 -2.12 14.85
CA GLN A 143 0.45 -0.85 14.42
C GLN A 143 -0.47 -1.03 13.21
N ASN A 144 -1.52 -0.22 13.12
CA ASN A 144 -2.54 -0.33 12.06
C ASN A 144 -1.96 -0.16 10.65
N ARG A 145 -1.02 0.77 10.47
CA ARG A 145 -0.23 0.94 9.24
C ARG A 145 1.25 0.64 9.48
N GLY A 146 1.95 0.32 8.39
CA GLY A 146 3.36 -0.08 8.39
C GLY A 146 3.56 -1.41 7.68
N ASN A 147 4.51 -1.42 6.75
CA ASN A 147 5.13 -2.59 6.16
C ASN A 147 6.46 -2.88 6.88
N GLU A 148 6.95 -4.11 6.75
CA GLU A 148 8.19 -4.56 7.41
C GLU A 148 8.06 -4.64 8.94
N SER A 149 8.89 -5.46 9.55
CA SER A 149 8.95 -5.57 11.01
C SER A 149 9.55 -4.27 11.54
N VAL A 150 8.72 -3.27 11.86
CA VAL A 150 9.18 -2.09 12.60
C VAL A 150 9.81 -2.59 13.88
N GLN A 151 11.15 -2.61 13.92
CA GLN A 151 11.91 -2.71 15.16
C GLN A 151 11.61 -1.42 15.91
N THR A 152 10.74 -1.49 16.91
CA THR A 152 10.77 -0.48 17.96
C THR A 152 12.20 -0.48 18.52
N PRO A 153 12.92 0.66 18.53
CA PRO A 153 14.20 0.72 19.21
C PRO A 153 13.96 0.26 20.65
N TYR A 154 14.82 -0.64 21.13
CA TYR A 154 14.89 -0.97 22.55
C TYR A 154 14.92 0.37 23.30
N GLY A 155 13.90 0.64 24.12
CA GLY A 155 13.86 1.83 24.97
C GLY A 155 15.08 1.85 25.91
N PRO A 156 15.46 3.03 26.42
CA PRO A 156 16.66 3.17 27.25
C PRO A 156 16.56 2.22 28.44
N SER A 157 17.64 1.45 28.63
CA SER A 157 17.85 0.60 29.79
C SER A 157 18.18 1.47 31.00
N ASP A 158 17.16 2.12 31.57
CA ASP A 158 17.25 2.74 32.90
C ASP A 158 16.33 1.97 33.86
N GLY A 159 16.90 0.97 34.51
CA GLY A 159 16.39 0.38 35.74
C GLY A 159 17.26 0.85 36.91
N PRO A 160 16.68 1.13 38.11
CA PRO A 160 17.41 1.82 39.18
C PRO A 160 18.24 0.88 40.07
N ALA A 161 19.26 1.53 40.66
CA ALA A 161 20.24 1.13 41.68
C ALA A 161 21.47 0.34 41.21
#